data_AF-A0A9W2VV48-F1
#
_entry.id   AF-A0A9W2VV48-F1
#
_cell.length_a   1.000
_cell.length_b   1.000
_cell.length_c   1.000
_cell.angle_alpha   90.00
_cell.angle_beta   90.00
_cell.angle_gamma   90.00
#
_symmetry.space_group_name_H-M   'P 1'
#
loop_
_entity.id
_entity.type
_entity.pdbx_description
1 polymer ?
#
loop_
_entity_poly.entity_id
_entity_poly.type
_entity_poly.pdbx_seq_one_letter_code
_entity_poly.pdbx_strand_id
1 'polypeptide(L)' 'MVMLDTAMEDYLKGDEINHKKKTKEYKVMKEIMLLQVAADNYTLEPKEQFRAWFQTVERLSEDESYILSCQLEPQS' A
#
# COMPACT_ATOMS: atom_id res chain seq x y z
N MET A 1 -7.81 -6.34 0.23
CA MET A 1 -8.65 -6.72 -0.93
C MET A 1 -8.30 -8.13 -1.38
N VAL A 2 -7.04 -8.39 -1.76
CA VAL A 2 -6.53 -9.71 -2.17
C VAL A 2 -7.01 -10.90 -1.32
N MET A 3 -6.90 -10.86 0.01
CA MET A 3 -7.37 -11.98 0.86
C MET A 3 -8.88 -12.23 0.78
N LEU A 4 -9.68 -11.17 0.60
CA LEU A 4 -11.13 -11.28 0.43
C LEU A 4 -11.49 -11.81 -0.96
N ASP A 5 -10.75 -11.35 -1.97
CA ASP A 5 -10.92 -11.77 -3.36
C ASP A 5 -10.56 -13.24 -3.55
N THR A 6 -9.53 -13.73 -2.86
CA THR A 6 -9.15 -15.14 -2.85
C THR A 6 -10.13 -16.00 -2.05
N ALA A 7 -10.72 -15.48 -0.97
CA ALA A 7 -11.55 -16.27 -0.07
C ALA A 7 -13.03 -16.33 -0.46
N MET A 8 -13.50 -15.50 -1.39
CA MET A 8 -14.91 -15.41 -1.77
C MET A 8 -15.07 -15.20 -3.28
N GLU A 9 -15.85 -16.08 -3.91
CA GLU A 9 -16.24 -15.93 -5.31
C GLU A 9 -17.12 -14.70 -5.53
N ASP A 10 -16.99 -14.06 -6.70
CA ASP A 10 -17.84 -12.93 -7.09
C ASP A 10 -19.29 -13.33 -7.36
N TYR A 11 -19.49 -14.57 -7.82
CA TYR A 11 -20.78 -15.14 -8.15
C TYR A 11 -21.00 -16.46 -7.42
N LEU A 12 -22.24 -16.70 -7.04
CA LEU A 12 -22.72 -17.96 -6.49
C LEU A 12 -23.26 -18.84 -7.63
N LYS A 13 -23.75 -20.04 -7.29
CA LYS A 13 -24.31 -20.96 -8.28
C LYS A 13 -25.49 -20.32 -9.02
N GLY A 14 -25.47 -20.38 -10.35
CA GLY A 14 -26.50 -19.77 -11.20
C GLY A 14 -26.26 -18.29 -11.49
N ASP A 15 -25.00 -17.85 -11.45
CA ASP A 15 -24.54 -16.49 -11.78
C ASP A 15 -25.15 -15.38 -10.90
N GLU A 16 -25.60 -15.73 -9.70
CA GLU A 16 -26.09 -14.76 -8.71
C GLU A 16 -24.92 -14.01 -8.06
N ILE A 17 -24.98 -12.68 -7.96
CA ILE A 17 -23.92 -11.88 -7.34
C ILE A 17 -23.76 -12.23 -5.86
N ASN A 18 -22.53 -12.45 -5.41
CA ASN A 18 -22.23 -12.67 -4.01
C ASN A 18 -22.30 -11.35 -3.19
N HIS A 19 -23.51 -10.96 -2.79
CA HIS A 19 -23.76 -9.75 -2.01
C HIS A 19 -23.01 -9.69 -0.67
N LYS A 20 -22.69 -10.86 -0.09
CA LYS A 20 -21.88 -10.95 1.14
C LYS A 20 -20.44 -10.51 0.88
N LYS A 21 -19.85 -10.88 -0.27
CA LYS A 21 -18.53 -10.39 -0.68
C LYS A 21 -18.58 -8.87 -0.89
N LYS A 22 -19.53 -8.38 -1.68
CA LYS A 22 -19.71 -6.94 -1.96
C LYS A 22 -19.89 -6.08 -0.71
N THR A 23 -20.63 -6.57 0.28
CA THR A 23 -20.79 -5.85 1.56
C THR A 23 -19.47 -5.74 2.32
N LYS A 24 -18.63 -6.78 2.30
CA LYS A 24 -17.31 -6.75 2.97
C LYS A 24 -16.32 -5.85 2.21
N GLU A 25 -16.29 -5.91 0.88
CA GLU A 25 -15.49 -4.99 0.06
C GLU A 25 -15.87 -3.53 0.34
N TYR A 26 -17.17 -3.24 0.35
CA TYR A 26 -17.68 -1.91 0.64
C TYR A 26 -17.23 -1.39 2.02
N LYS A 27 -17.22 -2.25 3.04
CA LYS A 27 -16.74 -1.86 4.37
C LYS A 27 -15.26 -1.44 4.35
N VAL A 28 -14.40 -2.19 3.66
CA VAL A 28 -12.97 -1.85 3.52
C VAL A 28 -12.80 -0.54 2.76
N MET A 29 -13.55 -0.35 1.66
CA MET A 29 -13.51 0.91 0.90
C MET A 29 -13.96 2.11 1.74
N LYS A 30 -15.01 1.94 2.55
CA LYS A 30 -15.47 2.98 3.46
C LYS A 30 -14.39 3.36 4.48
N GLU A 31 -13.67 2.40 5.03
CA GLU A 31 -12.56 2.65 5.97
C GLU A 31 -11.40 3.39 5.27
N ILE A 32 -11.05 3.02 4.03
CA ILE A 32 -10.05 3.73 3.22
C ILE A 32 -10.49 5.18 2.97
N MET A 33 -11.75 5.40 2.58
CA MET A 33 -12.27 6.75 2.35
C MET A 33 -12.24 7.61 3.61
N LEU A 34 -12.57 7.05 4.77
CA LEU A 34 -12.48 7.78 6.04
C LEU A 34 -11.04 8.18 6.36
N LEU A 35 -10.07 7.30 6.11
CA LEU A 35 -8.65 7.61 6.28
C LEU A 35 -8.18 8.71 5.31
N GLN A 36 -8.65 8.68 4.06
CA GLN A 36 -8.36 9.74 3.08
C GLN A 36 -8.92 11.09 3.51
N VAL A 37 -10.19 11.15 3.93
CA VAL A 37 -10.80 12.38 4.47
C VAL A 37 -10.06 12.87 5.72
N ALA A 38 -9.63 11.97 6.60
CA ALA A 38 -8.82 12.34 7.75
C ALA A 38 -7.45 12.91 7.33
N ALA A 39 -6.82 12.32 6.32
CA ALA A 39 -5.54 12.77 5.77
C ALA A 39 -5.65 14.13 5.08
N ASP A 40 -6.77 14.43 4.42
CA ASP A 40 -7.03 15.73 3.77
C ASP A 40 -7.07 16.89 4.77
N ASN A 41 -7.29 16.62 6.06
CA ASN A 41 -7.25 17.65 7.10
C ASN A 41 -5.82 18.08 7.49
N TYR A 42 -4.78 17.38 6.99
CA TYR A 42 -3.41 17.82 7.20
C TYR A 42 -3.04 18.96 6.24
N THR A 43 -2.62 20.08 6.80
CA THR A 43 -2.02 21.17 6.02
C THR A 43 -0.50 21.00 5.99
N LEU A 44 0.02 20.48 4.88
CA LEU A 44 1.45 20.31 4.65
C LEU A 44 1.89 21.21 3.49
N GLU A 45 2.82 22.11 3.74
CA GLU A 45 3.37 22.97 2.69
C GLU A 45 4.30 22.16 1.76
N PRO A 46 4.06 22.15 0.45
CA PRO A 46 4.91 21.44 -0.49
C PRO A 46 6.29 22.11 -0.57
N LYS A 47 7.35 21.31 -0.47
CA LYS A 47 8.73 21.75 -0.66
C LYS A 47 9.29 21.15 -1.94
N GLU A 48 9.30 21.93 -3.01
CA GLU A 48 9.69 21.45 -4.34
C GLU A 48 11.12 20.88 -4.39
N GLN A 49 12.07 21.51 -3.69
CA GLN A 49 13.44 21.00 -3.59
C GLN A 49 13.50 19.63 -2.92
N PHE A 50 12.72 19.43 -1.85
CA PHE A 50 12.63 18.14 -1.17
C PHE A 50 11.99 17.09 -2.07
N ARG A 51 10.92 17.45 -2.81
CA ARG A 51 10.25 16.53 -3.74
C ARG A 51 11.19 16.08 -4.86
N ALA A 52 11.89 17.03 -5.48
CA ALA A 52 12.87 16.76 -6.52
C ALA A 52 13.98 15.84 -5.99
N TRP A 53 14.58 16.17 -4.85
CA TRP A 53 15.59 15.31 -4.22
C TRP A 53 15.04 13.91 -3.91
N PHE A 54 13.87 13.82 -3.26
CA PHE A 54 13.28 12.55 -2.86
C PHE A 54 12.98 11.63 -4.05
N GLN A 55 12.57 12.19 -5.19
CA GLN A 55 12.36 11.43 -6.44
C GLN A 55 13.67 10.95 -7.07
N THR A 56 14.79 11.64 -6.83
CA THR A 56 16.11 11.25 -7.36
C THR A 56 16.84 10.23 -6.49
N VAL A 57 16.36 9.94 -5.28
CA VAL A 57 17.00 8.96 -4.39
C VAL A 57 16.87 7.56 -5.01
N GLU A 58 18.00 6.98 -5.41
CA GLU A 58 18.08 5.61 -5.87
C GLU A 58 17.71 4.64 -4.73
N ARG A 59 16.85 3.67 -5.04
CA ARG A 59 16.48 2.62 -4.09
C ARG A 59 17.34 1.40 -4.37
N LEU A 60 18.20 1.08 -3.42
CA LEU A 60 18.94 -0.18 -3.43
C LEU A 60 17.97 -1.36 -3.35
N SER A 61 18.28 -2.42 -4.09
CA SER A 61 17.71 -3.74 -3.88
C SER A 61 18.12 -4.31 -2.52
N GLU A 62 17.43 -5.38 -2.10
CA GLU A 62 17.76 -6.09 -0.87
C GLU A 62 19.21 -6.58 -0.88
N ASP A 63 19.67 -7.19 -1.97
CA ASP A 63 21.04 -7.70 -2.13
C ASP A 63 22.08 -6.58 -2.08
N GLU A 64 21.86 -5.47 -2.79
CA GLU A 64 22.77 -4.31 -2.77
C GLU A 64 22.87 -3.70 -1.37
N SER A 65 21.73 -3.57 -0.68
CA SER A 65 21.69 -3.06 0.69
C SER A 65 22.43 -3.97 1.66
N TYR A 66 22.31 -5.29 1.50
CA TYR A 66 22.98 -6.28 2.32
C TYR A 66 24.51 -6.24 2.11
N ILE A 67 24.96 -6.26 0.85
CA ILE A 67 26.39 -6.20 0.52
C ILE A 67 27.01 -4.92 1.07
N LEU A 68 26.36 -3.77 0.86
CA LEU A 68 26.84 -2.48 1.36
C LEU A 68 26.93 -2.48 2.90
N SER A 69 25.94 -3.07 3.57
CA SER A 69 25.96 -3.23 5.03
C SER A 69 27.18 -4.03 5.50
N CYS A 70 27.48 -5.17 4.86
CA CYS A 70 28.63 -6.00 5.22
C CYS A 70 29.98 -5.33 4.96
N GLN A 71 30.06 -4.42 3.97
CA GLN A 71 31.27 -3.64 3.69
C GLN A 71 31.50 -2.55 4.73
N LEU A 72 30.43 -1.87 5.15
CA LEU A 72 30.50 -0.80 6.15
C LEU A 72 30.79 -1.35 7.55
N GLU A 73 30.19 -2.49 7.89
CA GLU A 73 30.37 -3.18 9.18
C GLU A 73 30.78 -4.64 8.93
N PRO A 74 32.08 -4.91 8.71
CA PRO A 74 32.57 -6.26 8.53
C PRO A 74 32.37 -7.09 9.80
N GLN A 75 31.98 -8.35 9.64
CA GLN A 75 31.94 -9.28 10.77
C GLN A 75 33.38 -9.56 11.25
N SER A 76 33.60 -9.37 12.56
CA SER A 76 34.87 -9.64 13.26
C SER A 76 35.32 -11.10 13.17
#